data_AF-A0A1E4HQ46-F1
#
_entry.id   AF-A0A1E4HQ46-F1
#
_cell.length_a   1.000
_cell.length_b   1.000
_cell.length_c   1.000
_cell.angle_alpha   90.00
_cell.angle_beta   90.00
_cell.angle_gamma   90.00
#
_symmetry.space_group_name_H-M   'P 1'
#
loop_
_entity.id
_entity.type
_entity.pdbx_description
1 polymer ?
#
loop_
_entity_poly.entity_id
_entity_poly.type
_entity_poly.pdbx_seq_one_letter_code
_entity_poly.pdbx_strand_id
1 'polypeptide(L)'
;MTLAESRTTHPLTMTTAEEVAAVREVLVDAGLLTEHVRYAFFAPEEPVKSEVLAGGDCDRRFRVVLLDISTGRSWDTVVSTDSRSVVTRRSTASPRSSTPSSR
;
A
#
# COMPACT_ATOMS: atom_id res chain seq x y z
N MET A 1 -4.96 -20.54 -28.72
CA MET A 1 -4.80 -20.11 -27.32
C MET A 1 -3.45 -19.44 -27.22
N THR A 2 -3.41 -18.11 -27.17
CA THR A 2 -2.17 -17.36 -26.95
C THR A 2 -2.31 -16.73 -25.57
N LEU A 3 -1.51 -17.19 -24.62
CA LEU A 3 -1.37 -16.53 -23.32
C LEU A 3 -0.58 -15.25 -23.57
N ALA A 4 -1.26 -14.10 -23.51
CA ALA A 4 -0.58 -12.81 -23.50
C ALA A 4 0.06 -12.64 -22.13
N GLU A 5 1.39 -12.69 -22.10
CA GLU A 5 2.24 -12.41 -20.95
C GLU A 5 2.05 -10.92 -20.59
N SER A 6 1.18 -10.63 -19.62
CA SER A 6 0.93 -9.28 -19.13
C SER A 6 2.08 -8.84 -18.22
N ARG A 7 3.24 -8.57 -18.82
CA ARG A 7 4.25 -7.73 -18.17
C ARG A 7 3.66 -6.32 -18.12
N THR A 8 3.52 -5.78 -16.92
CA THR A 8 2.81 -4.53 -16.65
C THR A 8 3.61 -3.34 -17.18
N THR A 9 3.54 -3.08 -18.49
CA THR A 9 4.38 -2.09 -19.20
C THR A 9 4.05 -0.63 -18.86
N HIS A 10 2.96 -0.35 -18.13
CA HIS A 10 2.57 1.03 -17.84
C HIS A 10 2.21 1.26 -16.36
N PRO A 11 2.79 2.29 -15.69
CA PRO A 11 2.55 2.56 -14.27
C PRO A 11 1.08 2.92 -13.93
N LEU A 12 0.27 3.29 -14.93
CA LEU A 12 -1.16 3.56 -14.80
C LEU A 12 -2.08 2.38 -15.20
N THR A 13 -1.52 1.18 -15.38
CA THR A 13 -2.36 0.00 -15.64
C THR A 13 -3.21 -0.34 -14.42
N MET A 14 -4.44 -0.79 -14.67
CA MET A 14 -5.36 -1.29 -13.63
C MET A 14 -4.67 -2.32 -12.73
N THR A 15 -4.98 -2.27 -11.44
CA THR A 15 -4.54 -3.25 -10.45
C THR A 15 -4.99 -4.66 -10.85
N THR A 16 -4.07 -5.64 -10.83
CA THR A 16 -4.40 -7.05 -11.07
C THR A 16 -4.62 -7.84 -9.77
N ALA A 17 -5.22 -9.03 -9.87
CA ALA A 17 -5.44 -9.89 -8.71
C ALA A 17 -4.13 -10.41 -8.11
N GLU A 18 -3.12 -10.66 -8.96
CA GLU A 18 -1.79 -11.11 -8.59
C GLU A 18 -1.06 -10.04 -7.78
N GLU A 19 -1.23 -8.77 -8.14
CA GLU A 19 -0.65 -7.64 -7.40
C GLU A 19 -1.31 -7.51 -6.02
N VAL A 20 -2.63 -7.66 -5.92
CA VAL A 20 -3.33 -7.67 -4.62
C VAL A 20 -2.84 -8.83 -3.75
N ALA A 21 -2.66 -10.02 -4.32
CA ALA A 21 -2.13 -11.17 -3.61
C ALA A 21 -0.70 -10.93 -3.11
N ALA A 22 0.18 -10.39 -3.96
CA ALA A 22 1.56 -10.06 -3.61
C ALA A 22 1.63 -9.02 -2.48
N VAL A 23 0.82 -7.96 -2.53
CA VAL A 23 0.76 -6.97 -1.45
C VAL A 23 0.28 -7.62 -0.14
N ARG A 24 -0.72 -8.50 -0.21
CA ARG A 24 -1.21 -9.24 0.96
C ARG A 24 -0.11 -10.10 1.58
N GLU A 25 0.64 -10.86 0.77
CA GLU A 25 1.76 -11.68 1.24
C GLU A 25 2.81 -10.84 1.97
N VAL A 26 3.25 -9.73 1.37
CA VAL A 26 4.22 -8.82 2.00
C VAL A 26 3.71 -8.28 3.34
N LEU A 27 2.43 -7.93 3.43
CA LEU A 27 1.83 -7.43 4.67
C LEU A 27 1.69 -8.52 5.76
N VAL A 28 1.42 -9.77 5.38
CA VAL A 28 1.38 -10.91 6.30
C VAL A 28 2.78 -11.22 6.81
N ASP A 29 3.76 -11.32 5.91
CA ASP A 29 5.16 -11.62 6.25
C ASP A 29 5.77 -10.53 7.14
N ALA A 30 5.38 -9.27 6.94
CA ALA A 30 5.77 -8.15 7.79
C ALA A 30 4.98 -8.07 9.13
N GLY A 31 4.03 -8.99 9.38
CA GLY A 31 3.20 -9.01 10.58
C GLY A 31 2.20 -7.85 10.69
N LEU A 32 1.90 -7.18 9.58
CA LEU A 32 1.02 -6.01 9.52
C LEU A 32 -0.44 -6.36 9.29
N LEU A 33 -0.72 -7.59 8.82
CA LEU A 33 -2.07 -8.06 8.54
C LEU A 33 -2.47 -9.21 9.48
N THR A 34 -2.91 -8.85 10.69
CA THR A 34 -3.45 -9.80 11.68
C THR A 34 -4.96 -10.00 11.53
N GLU A 35 -5.56 -10.87 12.33
CA GLU A 35 -7.00 -11.14 12.32
C GLU A 35 -7.89 -9.92 12.59
N HIS A 36 -7.37 -8.92 13.31
CA HIS A 36 -8.07 -7.67 13.63
C HIS A 36 -7.80 -6.54 12.64
N VAL A 37 -6.85 -6.71 11.72
CA VAL A 37 -6.51 -5.66 10.75
C VAL A 37 -7.40 -5.78 9.51
N ARG A 38 -7.88 -4.63 9.03
CA ARG A 38 -8.67 -4.49 7.81
C ARG A 38 -8.06 -3.47 6.87
N TYR A 39 -8.25 -3.68 5.57
CA TYR A 39 -7.92 -2.68 4.55
C TYR A 39 -8.98 -1.58 4.58
N ALA A 40 -8.58 -0.38 4.95
CA ALA A 40 -9.42 0.82 4.88
C ALA A 40 -9.26 1.55 3.53
N PHE A 41 -8.10 1.39 2.88
CA PHE A 41 -7.81 1.94 1.57
C PHE A 41 -6.77 1.06 0.85
N PHE A 42 -6.90 0.93 -0.47
CA PHE A 42 -5.95 0.22 -1.31
C PHE A 42 -5.97 0.84 -2.71
N ALA A 43 -4.83 1.37 -3.16
CA ALA A 43 -4.66 1.87 -4.52
C ALA A 43 -3.19 1.79 -4.95
N PRO A 44 -2.89 1.73 -6.26
CA PRO A 44 -1.54 1.99 -6.75
C PRO A 44 -1.02 3.33 -6.24
N GLU A 45 0.23 3.36 -5.80
CA GLU A 45 0.93 4.61 -5.48
C GLU A 45 1.56 5.12 -6.76
N GLU A 46 1.23 6.37 -7.15
CA GLU A 46 1.74 6.95 -8.38
C GLU A 46 3.24 7.24 -8.25
N PRO A 47 4.09 6.81 -9.22
CA PRO A 47 5.50 7.15 -9.22
C PRO A 47 5.72 8.66 -9.29
N VAL A 48 6.88 9.15 -8.85
CA VAL A 48 7.15 10.59 -8.95
C VAL A 48 7.28 10.98 -10.43
N LYS A 49 6.80 12.18 -10.78
CA LYS A 49 6.78 12.66 -12.17
C LYS A 49 8.14 12.56 -12.87
N SER A 50 9.25 12.75 -12.14
CA SER A 50 10.60 12.62 -12.69
C SER A 50 10.95 11.19 -13.13
N GLU A 51 10.49 10.17 -12.41
CA GLU A 51 10.70 8.75 -12.75
C GLU A 51 9.91 8.40 -14.02
N VAL A 52 8.66 8.86 -14.09
CA VAL A 52 7.82 8.68 -15.29
C VAL A 52 8.45 9.35 -16.51
N LEU A 53 8.98 10.57 -16.35
CA LEU A 53 9.63 11.32 -17.43
C LEU A 53 10.99 10.73 -17.85
N ALA A 54 11.67 10.01 -16.96
CA ALA A 54 12.91 9.31 -17.29
C ALA A 54 12.68 8.10 -18.22
N GLY A 55 11.45 7.60 -18.31
CA GLY A 55 11.05 6.55 -19.25
C GLY A 55 11.62 5.16 -18.95
N GLY A 56 12.16 4.95 -17.75
CA GLY A 56 12.62 3.64 -17.26
C GLY A 56 11.54 2.86 -16.52
N ASP A 57 11.86 1.62 -16.15
CA ASP A 57 11.00 0.80 -15.30
C ASP A 57 10.77 1.51 -13.94
N CYS A 58 9.51 1.76 -13.62
CA CYS A 58 9.10 2.38 -12.36
C CYS A 58 8.69 1.28 -11.38
N ASP A 59 9.19 1.36 -10.15
CA ASP A 59 8.80 0.44 -9.07
C ASP A 59 7.28 0.50 -8.83
N ARG A 60 6.62 -0.65 -8.96
CA ARG A 60 5.19 -0.80 -8.82
C ARG A 60 4.83 -0.90 -7.34
N ARG A 61 4.36 0.24 -6.83
CA ARG A 61 4.00 0.44 -5.42
C ARG A 61 2.50 0.54 -5.22
N PHE A 62 2.06 0.19 -4.01
CA PHE A 62 0.68 0.29 -3.56
C PHE A 62 0.63 1.00 -2.21
N ARG A 63 -0.27 1.97 -2.12
CA ARG A 63 -0.63 2.61 -0.86
C ARG A 63 -1.80 1.89 -0.24
N VAL A 64 -1.60 1.47 1.00
CA VAL A 64 -2.52 0.69 1.80
C VAL A 64 -2.73 1.36 3.14
N VAL A 65 -3.98 1.70 3.46
CA VAL A 65 -4.33 2.12 4.82
C VAL A 65 -4.86 0.91 5.56
N LEU A 66 -4.19 0.55 6.66
CA LEU A 66 -4.54 -0.56 7.54
C LEU A 66 -5.22 -0.01 8.79
N LEU A 67 -6.33 -0.61 9.20
CA LEU A 67 -7.07 -0.30 10.42
C LEU A 67 -7.13 -1.52 11.31
N ASP A 68 -6.59 -1.41 12.53
CA ASP A 68 -6.83 -2.39 13.59
C ASP A 68 -8.16 -2.06 14.28
N ILE A 69 -9.16 -2.91 14.08
CA ILE A 69 -10.51 -2.70 14.60
C ILE A 69 -10.61 -2.94 16.11
N SER A 70 -9.62 -3.59 16.72
CA SER A 70 -9.59 -3.83 18.17
C SER A 70 -9.11 -2.60 18.95
N THR A 71 -8.19 -1.83 18.37
CA THR A 71 -7.57 -0.66 19.01
C THR A 71 -7.99 0.68 18.39
N GLY A 72 -8.58 0.66 17.19
CA GLY A 72 -8.88 1.86 16.40
C GLY A 72 -7.65 2.56 15.83
N ARG A 73 -6.47 1.93 15.90
CA ARG A 73 -5.23 2.48 15.32
C ARG A 73 -5.21 2.21 13.82
N SER A 74 -4.69 3.17 13.06
CA SER A 74 -4.49 3.00 11.63
C SER A 74 -3.10 3.42 11.17
N TRP A 75 -2.67 2.81 10.07
CA TRP A 75 -1.36 3.02 9.47
C TRP A 75 -1.50 3.25 7.97
N ASP A 76 -0.84 4.30 7.49
CA ASP A 76 -0.59 4.57 6.08
C ASP A 76 0.68 3.84 5.66
N THR A 77 0.55 2.83 4.81
CA THR A 77 1.64 1.91 4.43
C THR A 77 1.83 1.93 2.93
N VAL A 78 3.08 1.97 2.46
CA VAL A 78 3.44 1.82 1.05
C VAL A 78 4.20 0.51 0.89
N VAL A 79 3.75 -0.32 -0.05
CA VAL A 79 4.31 -1.64 -0.35
C VAL A 79 4.80 -1.65 -1.80
N SER A 80 6.02 -2.14 -2.03
CA SER A 80 6.54 -2.38 -3.38
C SER A 80 6.35 -3.85 -3.74
N THR A 81 5.74 -4.10 -4.91
CA THR A 81 5.55 -5.46 -5.43
C THR A 81 6.78 -5.99 -6.15
N ASP A 82 7.62 -5.12 -6.72
CA ASP A 82 8.90 -5.52 -7.33
C ASP A 82 9.92 -5.98 -6.27
N SER A 83 10.12 -5.16 -5.23
CA SER A 83 11.05 -5.49 -4.14
C SER A 83 10.46 -6.42 -3.08
N ARG A 84 9.17 -6.74 -3.18
CA ARG A 84 8.40 -7.51 -2.18
C ARG A 84 8.63 -7.04 -0.74
N SER A 85 8.53 -5.73 -0.52
CA SER A 85 8.87 -5.13 0.76
C SER A 85 7.96 -3.96 1.14
N VAL A 86 7.88 -3.68 2.44
CA VAL A 86 7.23 -2.46 2.96
C VAL A 86 8.22 -1.30 2.82
N VAL A 87 7.88 -0.33 1.97
CA VAL A 87 8.72 0.85 1.69
C VAL A 87 8.56 1.91 2.78
N THR A 88 7.34 2.13 3.26
CA THR A 88 7.04 3.14 4.28
C THR A 88 5.84 2.71 5.11
N ARG A 89 5.85 3.05 6.40
CA ARG A 89 4.71 2.85 7.30
C ARG A 89 4.63 4.03 8.27
N ARG A 90 3.48 4.68 8.34
CA ARG A 90 3.23 5.84 9.21
C ARG A 90 1.96 5.63 10.00
N SER A 91 2.00 5.81 11.33
CA SER A 91 0.77 5.81 12.13
C SER A 91 -0.02 7.09 11.89
N THR A 92 -1.31 6.97 11.62
CA THR A 92 -2.20 8.14 11.57
C THR A 92 -2.77 8.36 12.97
N ALA A 93 -2.53 9.54 13.55
CA ALA A 93 -3.22 9.92 14.78
C ALA A 93 -4.72 10.01 14.52
N SER A 94 -5.54 9.51 15.44
CA SER A 94 -6.98 9.75 15.38
C SER A 94 -7.25 11.24 15.66
N PRO A 95 -8.05 11.95 14.84
CA PRO A 95 -8.35 13.37 15.05
C PRO A 95 -9.17 13.65 16.33
N ARG A 96 -9.58 12.62 17.09
CA ARG A 96 -10.37 12.77 18.31
C ARG A 96 -9.58 12.97 19.60
N SER A 97 -8.26 13.14 19.56
CA SER A 97 -7.50 13.59 20.75
C SER A 97 -7.54 15.11 20.90
N SER A 98 -8.73 15.70 20.99
CA SER A 98 -8.88 17.03 21.57
C SER A 98 -8.97 16.86 23.09
N THR A 99 -7.84 16.80 23.77
CA THR A 99 -7.83 17.08 25.21
C THR A 99 -8.07 18.57 25.37
N PRO A 100 -9.15 19.05 25.99
CA PRO A 100 -9.26 20.46 26.32
C PRO A 100 -8.16 20.79 27.33
N SER A 101 -7.24 21.67 26.92
CA SER A 101 -6.23 22.23 27.80
C SER A 101 -6.95 23.05 28.88
N SER A 102 -7.05 22.53 30.10
CA SER A 102 -7.52 23.32 31.25
C SER A 102 -6.48 24.37 31.58
N ARG A 103 -6.86 25.64 31.49
CA ARG A 103 -6.14 26.76 32.10
C ARG A 103 -7.14 27.69 32.76
#